data_AF-A0A183APP0-F1
#
_entry.id   AF-A0A183APP0-F1
#
_cell.length_a   1.000
_cell.length_b   1.000
_cell.length_c   1.000
_cell.angle_alpha   90.00
_cell.angle_beta   90.00
_cell.angle_gamma   90.00
#
_symmetry.space_group_name_H-M   'P 1'
#
loop_
_entity.id
_entity.type
_entity.pdbx_description
1 polymer ?
#
loop_
_entity_poly.entity_id
_entity_poly.type
_entity_poly.pdbx_seq_one_letter_code
_entity_poly.pdbx_strand_id
1 'polypeptide(L)'
;MNYDSRPNNPIEDDLERLHNHEFEDMADDRVSISREGCAALAIVTERTRHNGIQFEVPLPWQTGSHRLPDNREVALHRLSYLKELLRRDTELQEAYYNAMKRNLELGYMRHIVREADNEEPPWYLPHYPVMNPKKPQRTRVGFDCAAICTGVALED
;
A
#
# COMPACT_ATOMS: atom_id res chain seq x y z
N MET A 1 39.10 21.01 43.11
CA MET A 1 37.91 20.16 42.93
C MET A 1 37.15 20.71 41.74
N ASN A 2 37.12 19.97 40.63
CA ASN A 2 36.05 20.06 39.63
C ASN A 2 35.86 18.63 39.13
N TYR A 3 34.74 18.06 39.56
CA TYR A 3 34.17 16.83 39.02
C TYR A 3 33.59 17.17 37.65
N ASP A 4 33.92 16.39 36.63
CA ASP A 4 32.93 15.68 35.81
C ASP A 4 33.66 14.83 34.77
N SER A 5 34.03 13.63 35.22
CA SER A 5 34.32 12.51 34.33
C SER A 5 33.01 12.17 33.61
N ARG A 6 32.97 12.36 32.28
CA ARG A 6 31.94 11.71 31.47
C ARG A 6 32.03 10.21 31.73
N PRO A 7 30.98 9.51 32.16
CA PRO A 7 31.02 8.07 32.22
C PRO A 7 31.14 7.59 30.77
N ASN A 8 32.25 6.90 30.44
CA ASN A 8 32.27 6.02 29.29
C ASN A 8 31.11 5.05 29.50
N ASN A 9 30.03 5.26 28.76
CA ASN A 9 28.84 4.44 28.84
C ASN A 9 28.98 3.39 27.73
N PRO A 10 29.56 2.21 28.00
CA PRO A 10 29.85 1.22 26.97
C PRO A 10 28.59 0.74 26.23
N ILE A 11 27.41 0.93 26.85
CA ILE A 11 26.12 0.65 26.24
C ILE A 11 25.83 1.63 25.11
N GLU A 12 26.20 2.89 25.25
CA GLU A 12 25.99 3.91 24.22
C GLU A 12 26.93 3.69 23.04
N ASP A 13 28.18 3.35 23.31
CA ASP A 13 29.16 2.93 22.29
C ASP A 13 28.71 1.64 21.59
N ASP A 14 28.17 0.67 22.32
CA ASP A 14 27.65 -0.58 21.74
C ASP A 14 26.37 -0.35 20.95
N LEU A 15 25.50 0.58 21.36
CA LEU A 15 24.31 0.99 20.61
C LEU A 15 24.68 1.74 19.32
N GLU A 16 25.65 2.65 19.39
CA GLU A 16 26.20 3.30 18.20
C GLU A 16 26.86 2.29 17.26
N ARG A 17 27.61 1.32 17.81
CA ARG A 17 28.24 0.27 16.99
C ARG A 17 27.20 -0.65 16.36
N LEU A 18 26.12 -0.98 17.07
CA LEU A 18 25.02 -1.79 16.53
C LEU A 18 24.26 -1.02 15.45
N HIS A 19 23.92 0.25 15.71
CA HIS A 19 23.29 1.13 14.73
C HIS A 19 24.16 1.28 13.48
N ASN A 20 25.45 1.59 13.65
CA ASN A 20 26.36 1.76 12.53
C ASN A 20 26.57 0.46 11.77
N HIS A 21 26.50 -0.71 12.40
CA HIS A 21 26.63 -2.00 11.70
C HIS A 21 25.33 -2.44 11.01
N GLU A 22 24.15 -2.14 11.59
CA GLU A 22 22.84 -2.42 10.98
C GLU A 22 22.53 -1.47 9.82
N PHE A 23 23.08 -0.25 9.83
CA PHE A 23 22.84 0.79 8.83
C PHE A 23 24.10 1.24 8.08
N GLU A 24 25.22 0.52 8.17
CA GLU A 24 26.48 0.82 7.44
C GLU A 24 26.22 0.79 5.92
N ASP A 25 25.39 -0.14 5.47
CA ASP A 25 24.94 -0.28 4.09
C ASP A 25 23.93 0.81 3.66
N MET A 26 23.39 1.59 4.62
CA MET A 26 22.56 2.78 4.35
C MET A 26 23.40 4.07 4.29
N ALA A 27 24.65 4.05 4.79
CA ALA A 27 25.56 5.17 4.65
C ALA A 27 26.08 5.32 3.20
N ASP A 28 25.98 4.25 2.40
CA ASP A 28 26.07 4.30 0.94
C ASP A 28 24.67 4.47 0.31
N ASP A 29 23.89 5.41 0.83
CA ASP A 29 22.65 5.95 0.21
C ASP A 29 22.90 6.60 -1.17
N ARG A 30 24.11 6.46 -1.73
CA ARG A 30 24.40 6.68 -3.15
C ARG A 30 24.25 5.40 -3.97
N VAL A 31 23.41 4.45 -3.56
CA VAL A 31 22.60 3.75 -4.56
C VAL A 31 22.02 4.86 -5.43
N SER A 32 22.50 4.96 -6.67
CA SER A 32 22.16 6.09 -7.54
C SER A 32 20.65 6.08 -7.77
N ILE A 33 19.92 6.85 -6.96
CA ILE A 33 18.48 6.96 -7.08
C ILE A 33 18.23 7.41 -8.52
N SER A 34 17.46 6.62 -9.27
CA SER A 34 17.12 6.96 -10.65
C SER A 34 16.44 8.32 -10.69
N ARG A 35 16.45 8.97 -11.85
CA ARG A 35 15.76 10.27 -11.99
C ARG A 35 14.29 10.15 -11.57
N GLU A 36 13.66 9.04 -11.92
CA GLU A 36 12.30 8.68 -11.56
C GLU A 36 12.15 8.45 -10.06
N GLY A 37 13.11 7.78 -9.41
CA GLY A 37 13.15 7.60 -7.96
C GLY A 37 13.30 8.91 -7.19
N CYS A 38 14.14 9.84 -7.67
CA CYS A 38 14.30 11.17 -7.09
C CYS A 38 13.01 11.97 -7.20
N ALA A 39 12.33 11.91 -8.35
CA ALA A 39 11.05 12.57 -8.55
C ALA A 39 9.96 11.99 -7.64
N ALA A 40 9.89 10.66 -7.53
CA ALA A 40 8.96 9.97 -6.64
C ALA A 40 9.19 10.36 -5.17
N LEU A 41 10.44 10.35 -4.72
CA LEU A 41 10.82 10.76 -3.37
C LEU A 41 10.50 12.23 -3.10
N ALA A 42 10.72 13.12 -4.07
CA ALA A 42 10.33 14.52 -3.94
C ALA A 42 8.82 14.66 -3.72
N ILE A 43 7.99 13.98 -4.53
CA ILE A 43 6.52 14.00 -4.39
C ILE A 43 6.10 13.51 -3.01
N VAL A 44 6.61 12.34 -2.59
CA VAL A 44 6.29 11.72 -1.30
C VAL A 44 6.71 12.63 -0.15
N THR A 45 7.95 13.12 -0.15
CA THR A 45 8.48 13.93 0.94
C THR A 45 7.76 15.28 1.05
N GLU A 46 7.42 15.91 -0.08
CA GLU A 46 6.79 17.22 -0.11
C GLU A 46 5.30 17.17 0.29
N ARG A 47 4.55 16.15 -0.16
CA ARG A 47 3.08 16.15 -0.02
C ARG A 47 2.54 15.16 1.01
N THR A 48 3.40 14.37 1.64
CA THR A 48 2.99 13.55 2.79
C THR A 48 2.57 14.46 3.93
N ARG A 49 1.38 14.25 4.47
CA ARG A 49 0.87 15.03 5.61
C ARG A 49 0.10 14.16 6.58
N HIS A 50 0.08 14.56 7.85
CA HIS A 50 -0.78 13.95 8.85
C HIS A 50 -2.07 14.78 8.96
N ASN A 51 -3.23 14.15 8.72
CA ASN A 51 -4.52 14.85 8.75
C ASN A 51 -5.17 14.91 10.16
N GLY A 52 -4.41 14.55 11.20
CA GLY A 52 -4.89 14.45 12.58
C GLY A 52 -5.34 13.04 12.98
N ILE A 53 -5.62 12.16 12.01
CA ILE A 53 -6.03 10.76 12.24
C ILE A 53 -5.01 9.80 11.63
N GLN A 54 -4.52 10.10 10.44
CA GLN A 54 -3.62 9.23 9.68
C GLN A 54 -2.65 10.04 8.80
N PHE A 55 -1.59 9.37 8.36
CA PHE A 55 -0.74 9.89 7.30
C PHE A 55 -1.42 9.72 5.94
N GLU A 56 -1.42 10.77 5.15
CA GLU A 56 -1.80 10.77 3.75
C GLU A 56 -0.53 10.94 2.93
N VAL A 57 -0.19 9.90 2.18
CA VAL A 57 0.98 9.87 1.29
C VAL A 57 0.45 9.97 -0.15
N PRO A 58 0.96 10.89 -0.98
CA PRO A 58 0.60 10.94 -2.39
C PRO A 58 1.09 9.69 -3.13
N LEU A 59 0.36 9.26 -4.15
CA LEU A 59 0.90 8.30 -5.10
C LEU A 59 1.94 9.04 -5.98
N PRO A 60 3.20 8.57 -6.03
CA PRO A 60 4.27 9.23 -6.79
C PRO A 60 4.17 8.89 -8.27
N TRP A 61 3.09 9.34 -8.92
CA TRP A 61 2.87 9.14 -10.34
C TRP A 61 4.03 9.70 -11.16
N GLN A 62 4.38 9.00 -12.24
CA GLN A 62 5.31 9.54 -13.24
C GLN A 62 4.73 10.85 -13.81
N THR A 63 5.61 11.81 -14.10
CA THR A 63 5.21 13.13 -14.63
C THR A 63 4.60 12.99 -16.03
N GLY A 64 3.28 13.18 -16.15
CA GLY A 64 2.54 13.12 -17.41
C GLY A 64 1.02 13.13 -17.20
N SER A 65 0.25 13.39 -18.27
CA SER A 65 -1.21 13.24 -18.23
C SER A 65 -1.58 11.76 -18.28
N HIS A 66 -1.60 11.09 -17.14
CA HIS A 66 -2.06 9.71 -17.02
C HIS A 66 -3.54 9.71 -16.68
N ARG A 67 -4.36 10.09 -17.67
CA ARG A 67 -5.79 9.82 -17.59
C ARG A 67 -5.98 8.33 -17.71
N LEU A 68 -6.22 7.69 -16.57
CA LEU A 68 -6.58 6.29 -16.54
C LEU A 68 -7.92 6.12 -17.29
N PRO A 69 -8.03 5.13 -18.19
CA PRO A 69 -9.29 4.85 -18.88
C PRO A 69 -10.33 4.36 -17.87
N ASP A 70 -11.62 4.48 -18.21
CA ASP A 70 -12.68 3.88 -17.38
C ASP A 70 -12.59 2.35 -17.45
N ASN A 71 -12.15 1.72 -16.36
CA ASN A 71 -11.99 0.27 -16.27
C ASN A 71 -13.18 -0.45 -15.61
N ARG A 72 -14.32 0.23 -15.45
CA ARG A 72 -15.49 -0.31 -14.76
C ARG A 72 -15.96 -1.66 -15.31
N GLU A 73 -15.99 -1.83 -16.64
CA GLU A 73 -16.39 -3.10 -17.25
C GLU A 73 -15.46 -4.25 -16.86
N VAL A 74 -14.15 -4.00 -16.85
CA VAL A 74 -13.13 -4.99 -16.44
C VAL A 74 -13.35 -5.38 -14.98
N ALA A 75 -13.56 -4.40 -14.10
CA ALA A 75 -13.79 -4.63 -12.68
C ALA A 75 -15.11 -5.39 -12.43
N LEU A 76 -16.19 -5.04 -13.14
CA LEU A 76 -17.49 -5.74 -13.04
C LEU A 76 -17.40 -7.18 -13.51
N HIS A 77 -16.68 -7.45 -14.60
CA HIS A 77 -16.46 -8.81 -15.08
C HIS A 77 -15.65 -9.65 -14.08
N ARG A 78 -14.61 -9.09 -13.46
CA ARG A 78 -13.87 -9.77 -12.38
C ARG A 78 -14.74 -10.02 -11.15
N LEU A 79 -15.59 -9.06 -10.79
CA LEU A 79 -16.52 -9.19 -9.68
C LEU A 79 -17.55 -10.29 -9.92
N SER A 80 -18.08 -10.44 -11.15
CA SER A 80 -19.04 -11.49 -11.46
C SER A 80 -18.44 -12.89 -11.30
N TYR A 81 -17.21 -13.09 -11.77
CA TYR A 81 -16.46 -14.34 -11.55
C TYR A 81 -16.25 -14.63 -10.07
N LEU A 82 -15.82 -13.62 -9.30
CA LEU A 82 -15.65 -13.76 -7.85
C LEU A 82 -16.97 -14.15 -7.17
N LYS A 83 -18.09 -13.52 -7.53
CA LYS A 83 -19.40 -13.87 -6.96
C LYS A 83 -19.78 -15.32 -7.22
N GLU A 84 -19.56 -15.83 -8.43
CA GLU A 84 -19.81 -17.24 -8.74
C GLU A 84 -18.87 -18.19 -7.98
N LEU A 85 -17.60 -17.82 -7.80
CA LEU A 85 -16.66 -18.58 -6.98
C LEU A 85 -17.15 -18.68 -5.53
N LEU A 86 -17.49 -17.54 -4.91
CA LEU A 86 -17.98 -17.49 -3.53
C LEU A 86 -19.32 -18.22 -3.37
N ARG A 87 -20.19 -18.20 -4.40
CA ARG A 87 -21.47 -18.92 -4.35
C ARG A 87 -21.31 -20.43 -4.28
N ARG A 88 -20.23 -20.96 -4.87
CA ARG A 88 -19.96 -22.41 -4.94
C ARG A 88 -19.27 -22.93 -3.69
N ASP A 89 -18.61 -22.07 -2.92
CA ASP A 89 -17.82 -22.41 -1.74
C ASP A 89 -18.22 -21.52 -0.56
N THR A 90 -19.07 -22.07 0.31
CA THR A 90 -19.60 -21.36 1.48
C THR A 90 -18.53 -21.03 2.52
N GLU A 91 -17.50 -21.87 2.66
CA GLU A 91 -16.41 -21.60 3.60
C GLU A 91 -15.55 -20.43 3.12
N LEU A 92 -15.22 -20.42 1.82
CA LEU A 92 -14.50 -19.31 1.20
C LEU A 92 -15.32 -18.01 1.25
N GLN A 93 -16.64 -18.10 1.03
CA GLN A 93 -17.55 -16.96 1.14
C GLN A 93 -17.48 -16.30 2.52
N GLU A 94 -17.60 -17.10 3.58
CA GLU A 94 -17.56 -16.61 4.95
C GLU A 94 -16.19 -16.02 5.28
N ALA A 95 -15.09 -16.72 4.93
CA ALA A 95 -13.74 -16.24 5.16
C ALA A 95 -13.45 -14.91 4.44
N TYR A 96 -13.91 -14.78 3.18
CA TYR A 96 -13.76 -13.57 2.39
C TYR A 96 -14.59 -12.41 2.93
N TYR A 97 -15.85 -12.67 3.32
CA TYR A 97 -16.70 -11.68 3.96
C TYR A 97 -16.06 -11.13 5.26
N ASN A 98 -15.55 -12.02 6.11
CA ASN A 98 -14.87 -11.64 7.34
C ASN A 98 -13.61 -10.80 7.07
N ALA A 99 -12.86 -11.11 6.01
CA ALA A 99 -11.69 -10.31 5.60
C ALA A 99 -12.09 -8.90 5.13
N MET A 100 -13.14 -8.78 4.30
CA MET A 100 -13.67 -7.49 3.86
C MET A 100 -14.21 -6.66 5.04
N LYS A 101 -14.98 -7.30 5.93
CA LYS A 101 -15.53 -6.67 7.14
C LYS A 101 -14.41 -6.15 8.04
N ARG A 102 -13.36 -6.94 8.27
CA ARG A 102 -12.21 -6.52 9.07
C ARG A 102 -11.53 -5.28 8.49
N ASN A 103 -11.37 -5.19 7.17
CA ASN A 103 -10.80 -4.01 6.53
C ASN A 103 -11.68 -2.75 6.70
N LEU A 104 -13.01 -2.91 6.73
CA LEU A 104 -13.93 -1.82 7.08
C LEU A 104 -13.79 -1.40 8.54
N GLU A 105 -13.74 -2.36 9.47
CA GLU A 105 -13.59 -2.12 10.92
C GLU A 105 -12.25 -1.45 11.27
N LEU A 106 -11.17 -1.80 10.55
CA LEU A 106 -9.84 -1.19 10.70
C LEU A 106 -9.73 0.19 10.03
N GLY A 107 -10.77 0.64 9.31
CA GLY A 107 -10.76 1.92 8.60
C GLY A 107 -9.93 1.94 7.32
N TYR A 108 -9.44 0.80 6.83
CA TYR A 108 -8.70 0.70 5.56
C TYR A 108 -9.62 0.86 4.35
N MET A 109 -10.91 0.58 4.51
CA MET A 109 -11.94 0.81 3.51
C MET A 109 -13.10 1.59 4.11
N ARG A 110 -13.82 2.34 3.28
CA ARG A 110 -15.05 3.02 3.65
C ARG A 110 -16.10 2.84 2.57
N HIS A 111 -17.37 2.85 2.97
CA HIS A 111 -18.47 2.93 2.02
C HIS A 111 -18.48 4.31 1.34
N ILE A 112 -18.62 4.30 0.02
CA ILE A 112 -18.77 5.51 -0.79
C ILE A 112 -20.26 5.83 -0.89
N VAL A 113 -20.70 6.93 -0.26
CA VAL A 113 -22.12 7.34 -0.17
C VAL A 113 -22.56 8.17 -1.38
N ARG A 114 -21.61 8.83 -2.04
CA ARG A 114 -21.76 9.51 -3.33
C ARG A 114 -20.50 9.22 -4.14
N GLU A 115 -20.67 8.93 -5.43
CA GLU A 115 -19.54 9.08 -6.36
C GLU A 115 -18.97 10.47 -6.12
N ALA A 116 -17.67 10.55 -5.84
CA ALA A 116 -17.05 11.85 -5.64
C ALA A 116 -17.38 12.70 -6.88
N ASP A 117 -17.69 13.99 -6.68
CA ASP A 117 -17.89 14.97 -7.76
C ASP A 117 -16.55 15.25 -8.48
N ASN A 118 -15.85 14.18 -8.86
CA ASN A 118 -14.60 14.22 -9.57
C ASN A 118 -14.94 14.33 -11.06
N GLU A 119 -14.26 15.24 -11.76
CA GLU A 119 -14.41 15.43 -13.20
C GLU A 119 -13.89 14.24 -14.03
N GLU A 120 -13.22 13.26 -13.39
CA GLU A 120 -12.63 12.08 -14.03
C GLU A 120 -13.18 10.77 -13.44
N PRO A 121 -13.42 9.75 -14.28
CA PRO A 121 -13.92 8.45 -13.82
C PRO A 121 -12.91 7.79 -12.87
N PRO A 122 -13.37 7.18 -11.76
CA PRO A 122 -12.48 6.48 -10.84
C PRO A 122 -11.90 5.22 -11.48
N TRP A 123 -10.65 4.88 -11.13
CA TRP A 123 -10.08 3.58 -11.43
C TRP A 123 -10.51 2.56 -10.37
N TYR A 124 -11.18 1.50 -10.80
CA TYR A 124 -11.63 0.42 -9.91
C TYR A 124 -10.53 -0.63 -9.78
N LEU A 125 -10.24 -1.07 -8.55
CA LEU A 125 -9.32 -2.17 -8.31
C LEU A 125 -10.09 -3.50 -8.28
N PRO A 126 -9.90 -4.41 -9.26
CA PRO A 126 -10.38 -5.77 -9.13
C PRO A 126 -9.77 -6.42 -7.88
N HIS A 127 -10.53 -7.28 -7.23
CA HIS A 127 -10.08 -7.92 -6.00
C HIS A 127 -10.39 -9.40 -5.99
N TYR A 128 -9.61 -10.17 -5.24
CA TYR A 128 -9.70 -11.63 -5.22
C TYR A 128 -9.30 -12.20 -3.85
N PRO A 129 -9.78 -13.40 -3.48
CA PRO A 129 -9.35 -14.09 -2.27
C PRO A 129 -7.91 -14.58 -2.42
N VAL A 130 -7.06 -14.22 -1.46
CA VAL A 130 -5.71 -14.78 -1.30
C VAL A 130 -5.78 -15.81 -0.19
N MET A 131 -5.66 -17.08 -0.57
CA MET A 131 -5.74 -18.22 0.34
C MET A 131 -4.35 -18.75 0.68
N ASN A 132 -4.16 -19.15 1.93
CA ASN A 132 -3.00 -19.94 2.34
C ASN A 132 -3.46 -21.38 2.59
N PRO A 133 -2.99 -22.39 1.84
CA PRO A 133 -3.39 -23.79 2.04
C PRO A 133 -3.17 -24.32 3.47
N LYS A 134 -2.18 -23.76 4.19
CA LYS A 134 -1.89 -24.13 5.59
C LYS A 134 -2.78 -23.40 6.60
N LYS A 135 -3.48 -22.33 6.18
CA LYS A 135 -4.35 -21.48 7.02
C LYS A 135 -5.56 -20.99 6.20
N PRO A 136 -6.43 -21.87 5.69
CA PRO A 136 -7.56 -21.50 4.82
C PRO A 136 -8.53 -20.50 5.48
N GLN A 137 -8.68 -20.59 6.81
CA GLN A 137 -9.46 -19.66 7.63
C GLN A 137 -8.87 -18.24 7.75
N ARG A 138 -7.66 -17.99 7.21
CA ARG A 138 -7.00 -16.67 7.19
C ARG A 138 -6.90 -16.14 5.76
N THR A 139 -7.99 -16.25 5.00
CA THR A 139 -8.12 -15.62 3.69
C THR A 139 -7.92 -14.11 3.79
N ARG A 140 -7.21 -13.53 2.83
CA ARG A 140 -7.02 -12.08 2.69
C ARG A 140 -7.66 -11.60 1.39
N VAL A 141 -7.87 -10.30 1.30
CA VAL A 141 -8.32 -9.64 0.06
C VAL A 141 -7.09 -9.12 -0.67
N GLY A 142 -6.81 -9.67 -1.85
CA GLY A 142 -5.83 -9.12 -2.78
C GLY A 142 -6.50 -8.14 -3.74
N PHE A 143 -5.77 -7.09 -4.13
CA PHE A 143 -6.19 -6.12 -5.13
C PHE A 143 -5.24 -6.22 -6.32
N ASP A 144 -5.80 -6.32 -7.52
CA ASP A 144 -5.06 -6.50 -8.78
C ASP A 144 -4.81 -5.15 -9.44
N CYS A 145 -3.73 -4.49 -9.04
CA CYS A 145 -3.34 -3.19 -9.60
C CYS A 145 -2.69 -3.34 -11.00
N ALA A 146 -2.22 -4.54 -11.34
CA ALA A 146 -1.69 -4.90 -12.66
C ALA A 146 -2.79 -5.19 -13.70
N ALA A 147 -4.07 -5.05 -13.34
CA ALA A 147 -5.18 -5.26 -14.26
C ALA A 147 -5.16 -4.22 -15.40
N ILE A 148 -4.98 -4.72 -16.62
CA ILE A 148 -4.90 -3.88 -17.83
C ILE A 148 -6.30 -3.49 -18.31
N CYS A 149 -6.51 -2.20 -18.56
CA CYS A 149 -7.64 -1.66 -19.32
C CYS A 149 -7.12 -0.80 -20.47
N THR A 150 -7.58 -1.09 -21.70
CA THR A 150 -7.14 -0.41 -22.94
C THR A 150 -5.62 -0.20 -23.05
N GLY A 151 -4.84 -1.20 -22.65
CA GLY A 151 -3.37 -1.18 -22.73
C GLY A 151 -2.65 -0.46 -21.59
N VAL A 152 -3.35 -0.05 -20.53
CA VAL A 152 -2.79 0.63 -19.35
C VAL A 152 -3.14 -0.15 -18.07
N ALA A 153 -2.18 -0.36 -17.16
CA ALA A 153 -2.42 -0.79 -15.79
C ALA A 153 -2.10 0.33 -14.78
N LEU A 154 -2.49 0.13 -13.51
CA LEU A 154 -2.26 1.13 -12.46
C LEU A 154 -0.80 1.17 -11.99
N GLU A 155 -0.10 0.04 -12.06
CA GLU A 155 1.29 -0.12 -11.60
C GLU A 155 2.32 0.27 -12.67
N ASP A 156 1.88 0.64 -13.88
CA ASP A 156 2.74 1.01 -15.02
C ASP A 156 3.38 2.41 -14.87
#